data_AF-A0A2S8VCS5-F1
#
_entry.id   AF-A0A2S8VCS5-F1
#
_cell.length_a   1.000
_cell.length_b   1.000
_cell.length_c   1.000
_cell.angle_alpha   90.00
_cell.angle_beta   90.00
_cell.angle_gamma   90.00
#
_symmetry.space_group_name_H-M   'P 1'
#
loop_
_entity.id
_entity.type
_entity.pdbx_description
1 polymer ?
#
loop_
_entity_poly.entity_id
_entity_poly.type
_entity_poly.pdbx_seq_one_letter_code
_entity_poly.pdbx_strand_id
1 'polypeptide(L)'
;MITTAKIAELEIKPIPGNFDLDHLKKIHKHIFEDIYEFAGQIRQENIAKDFFSFGDARFIESGAKELFGQLKQENYLKVMSPEKFSERAAHYLAEINVLHPFREGNGRSQREFTRTLAKNADYKIEWNRVSKREMMDAMIKSHVNTKELENLIKSVVTPIQKNPEKTMIRNQNKSLERG
;
A
#
# COMPACT_ATOMS: atom_id res chain seq x y z
N MET A 1 -18.45 1.05 11.68
CA MET A 1 -18.58 1.52 10.27
C MET A 1 -18.26 0.38 9.33
N ILE A 2 -19.01 0.22 8.24
CA ILE A 2 -18.89 -0.88 7.26
C ILE A 2 -17.43 -1.05 6.76
N THR A 3 -16.74 0.05 6.46
CA THR A 3 -15.34 -0.03 5.99
C THR A 3 -14.37 -0.58 7.04
N THR A 4 -14.64 -0.44 8.34
CA THR A 4 -13.77 -0.99 9.40
C THR A 4 -13.81 -2.51 9.39
N ALA A 5 -14.99 -3.10 9.20
CA ALA A 5 -15.15 -4.55 9.10
C ALA A 5 -14.45 -5.10 7.85
N LYS A 6 -14.68 -4.48 6.68
CA LYS A 6 -14.00 -4.85 5.43
C LYS A 6 -12.47 -4.79 5.54
N ILE A 7 -11.91 -3.77 6.21
CA ILE A 7 -10.45 -3.69 6.45
C ILE A 7 -9.97 -4.82 7.37
N ALA A 8 -10.71 -5.14 8.44
CA ALA A 8 -10.36 -6.24 9.33
C ALA A 8 -10.36 -7.61 8.61
N GLU A 9 -11.29 -7.82 7.67
CA GLU A 9 -11.29 -9.00 6.80
C GLU A 9 -10.00 -9.12 5.98
N LEU A 10 -9.48 -7.99 5.47
CA LEU A 10 -8.23 -7.96 4.70
C LEU A 10 -6.99 -8.26 5.54
N GLU A 11 -7.02 -8.00 6.86
CA GLU A 11 -5.94 -8.42 7.76
C GLU A 11 -5.81 -9.95 7.81
N ILE A 12 -6.96 -10.64 7.83
CA ILE A 12 -7.07 -12.10 7.85
C ILE A 12 -6.78 -12.68 6.46
N LYS A 13 -7.46 -12.15 5.43
CA LYS A 13 -7.40 -12.62 4.05
C LYS A 13 -7.15 -11.44 3.11
N PRO A 14 -5.87 -11.07 2.89
CA PRO A 14 -5.53 -10.02 1.93
C PRO A 14 -6.05 -10.35 0.53
N ILE A 15 -6.44 -9.32 -0.22
CA ILE A 15 -6.72 -9.48 -1.65
C ILE A 15 -5.42 -9.91 -2.35
N PRO A 16 -5.44 -10.98 -3.16
CA PRO A 16 -4.28 -11.34 -3.97
C PRO A 16 -4.12 -10.38 -5.14
N GLY A 17 -2.88 -10.05 -5.48
CA GLY A 17 -2.56 -9.21 -6.63
C GLY A 17 -1.06 -9.05 -6.82
N ASN A 18 -0.68 -8.26 -7.82
CA ASN A 18 0.71 -8.12 -8.28
C ASN A 18 1.33 -6.77 -7.92
N PHE A 19 0.75 -6.06 -6.95
CA PHE A 19 1.16 -4.70 -6.58
C PHE A 19 1.12 -3.71 -7.75
N ASP A 20 0.06 -3.79 -8.55
CA ASP A 20 -0.26 -2.92 -9.67
C ASP A 20 -1.57 -2.14 -9.43
N LEU A 21 -1.99 -1.37 -10.44
CA LEU A 21 -3.22 -0.58 -10.36
C LEU A 21 -4.47 -1.45 -10.19
N ASP A 22 -4.50 -2.63 -10.83
CA ASP A 22 -5.61 -3.56 -10.70
C ASP A 22 -5.73 -4.09 -9.27
N HIS A 23 -4.60 -4.42 -8.64
CA HIS A 23 -4.57 -4.80 -7.24
C HIS A 23 -5.09 -3.67 -6.33
N LEU A 24 -4.66 -2.42 -6.55
CA LEU A 24 -5.15 -1.26 -5.80
C LEU A 24 -6.66 -1.04 -6.01
N LYS A 25 -7.16 -1.22 -7.23
CA LYS A 25 -8.61 -1.16 -7.56
C LYS A 25 -9.39 -2.25 -6.86
N LYS A 26 -8.88 -3.48 -6.79
CA LYS A 26 -9.53 -4.59 -6.07
C LYS A 26 -9.60 -4.35 -4.56
N ILE A 27 -8.52 -3.82 -3.96
CA ILE A 27 -8.52 -3.39 -2.55
C ILE A 27 -9.59 -2.33 -2.33
N HIS A 28 -9.61 -1.29 -3.18
CA HIS A 28 -10.62 -0.23 -3.08
C HIS A 28 -12.03 -0.79 -3.24
N LYS A 29 -12.26 -1.66 -4.23
CA LYS A 29 -13.57 -2.29 -4.43
C LYS A 29 -14.03 -3.01 -3.17
N HIS A 30 -13.20 -3.90 -2.61
CA HIS A 30 -13.54 -4.65 -1.39
C HIS A 30 -13.92 -3.73 -0.22
N ILE A 31 -13.16 -2.65 0.00
CA ILE A 31 -13.41 -1.75 1.15
C ILE A 31 -14.71 -0.96 0.97
N PHE A 32 -15.12 -0.65 -0.26
CA PHE A 32 -16.12 0.38 -0.56
C PHE A 32 -17.34 -0.09 -1.37
N GLU A 33 -17.40 -1.35 -1.82
CA GLU A 33 -18.48 -1.87 -2.68
C GLU A 33 -19.89 -1.72 -2.08
N ASP A 34 -20.00 -1.73 -0.75
CA ASP A 34 -21.29 -1.56 -0.05
C ASP A 34 -21.66 -0.08 0.19
N ILE A 35 -20.82 0.87 -0.26
CA ILE A 35 -20.97 2.31 0.03
C ILE A 35 -20.97 3.14 -1.25
N TYR A 36 -20.15 2.77 -2.24
CA TYR A 36 -19.98 3.53 -3.47
C TYR A 36 -20.19 2.63 -4.69
N GLU A 37 -21.07 3.07 -5.60
CA GLU A 37 -21.25 2.40 -6.91
C GLU A 37 -19.96 2.43 -7.75
N PHE A 38 -19.11 3.43 -7.54
CA PHE A 38 -17.81 3.57 -8.20
C PHE A 38 -16.69 2.76 -7.53
N ALA A 39 -16.98 1.87 -6.58
CA ALA A 39 -15.95 1.13 -5.87
C ALA A 39 -15.04 0.33 -6.82
N GLY A 40 -13.75 0.68 -6.83
CA GLY A 40 -12.74 0.09 -7.71
C GLY A 40 -12.62 0.74 -9.09
N GLN A 41 -13.38 1.81 -9.36
CA GLN A 41 -13.33 2.57 -10.59
C GLN A 41 -12.41 3.79 -10.45
N ILE A 42 -11.61 4.04 -11.49
CA ILE A 42 -10.73 5.22 -11.56
C ILE A 42 -11.59 6.45 -11.84
N ARG A 43 -11.29 7.55 -11.14
CA ARG A 43 -11.99 8.83 -11.37
C ARG A 43 -11.73 9.37 -12.78
N GLN A 44 -12.75 9.99 -13.36
CA GLN A 44 -12.65 10.65 -14.67
C GLN A 44 -12.48 12.17 -14.55
N GLU A 45 -12.70 12.72 -13.35
CA GLU A 45 -12.62 14.15 -13.07
C GLU A 45 -11.31 14.51 -12.37
N ASN A 46 -10.81 15.71 -12.65
CA ASN A 46 -9.74 16.31 -11.88
C ASN A 46 -10.27 16.75 -10.52
N ILE A 47 -9.51 16.45 -9.47
CA ILE A 47 -9.87 16.77 -8.10
C ILE A 47 -8.73 17.52 -7.41
N ALA A 48 -9.10 18.37 -6.47
CA ALA A 48 -8.19 19.08 -5.61
C ALA A 48 -8.66 18.96 -4.16
N LYS A 49 -7.73 19.13 -3.23
CA LYS A 49 -8.03 19.28 -1.81
C LYS A 49 -7.22 20.46 -1.27
N ASP A 50 -7.93 21.40 -0.65
CA ASP A 50 -7.37 22.67 -0.20
C ASP A 50 -6.63 23.37 -1.35
N PHE A 51 -5.32 23.58 -1.22
CA PHE A 51 -4.49 24.23 -2.24
C PHE A 51 -3.71 23.25 -3.13
N PHE A 52 -3.98 21.94 -3.02
CA PHE A 52 -3.27 20.90 -3.76
C PHE A 52 -4.17 20.24 -4.82
N SER A 53 -3.71 20.27 -6.07
CA SER A 53 -4.33 19.53 -7.17
C SER A 53 -3.69 18.15 -7.30
N PHE A 54 -4.49 17.10 -7.32
CA PHE A 54 -4.00 15.75 -7.58
C PHE A 54 -3.70 15.54 -9.07
N GLY A 55 -3.08 14.40 -9.42
CA GLY A 55 -2.73 14.08 -10.80
C GLY A 55 -3.90 14.23 -11.77
N ASP A 56 -3.63 14.64 -13.01
CA ASP A 56 -4.68 14.75 -14.02
C ASP A 56 -5.31 13.37 -14.28
N ALA A 57 -6.64 13.30 -14.29
CA ALA A 57 -7.39 12.06 -14.41
C ALA A 57 -7.01 11.27 -15.68
N ARG A 58 -6.68 11.98 -16.77
CA ARG A 58 -6.30 11.38 -18.05
C ARG A 58 -4.99 10.60 -17.99
N PHE A 59 -4.13 10.89 -17.01
CA PHE A 59 -2.81 10.28 -16.87
C PHE A 59 -2.74 9.28 -15.71
N ILE A 60 -3.86 8.98 -15.03
CA ILE A 60 -3.84 8.05 -13.89
C ILE A 60 -3.32 6.68 -14.30
N GLU A 61 -3.83 6.12 -15.40
CA GLU A 61 -3.44 4.77 -15.84
C GLU A 61 -1.99 4.71 -16.30
N SER A 62 -1.53 5.69 -17.10
CA SER A 62 -0.14 5.75 -17.55
C SER A 62 0.83 5.98 -16.39
N GLY A 63 0.51 6.91 -15.49
CA GLY A 63 1.33 7.19 -14.31
C GLY A 63 1.38 6.00 -13.35
N ALA A 64 0.26 5.32 -13.12
CA ALA A 64 0.24 4.08 -12.34
C ALA A 64 1.11 2.98 -12.98
N LYS A 65 1.02 2.80 -14.30
CA LYS A 65 1.80 1.78 -15.01
C LYS A 65 3.29 2.01 -14.84
N GLU A 66 3.75 3.26 -14.95
CA GLU A 66 5.15 3.61 -14.72
C GLU A 66 5.55 3.37 -13.26
N LEU A 67 4.79 3.92 -12.32
CA LEU A 67 5.06 3.84 -10.88
C LEU A 67 5.16 2.39 -10.39
N PHE A 68 4.16 1.55 -10.72
CA PHE A 68 4.16 0.15 -10.33
C PHE A 68 5.18 -0.68 -11.14
N GLY A 69 5.56 -0.22 -12.34
CA GLY A 69 6.70 -0.75 -13.08
C GLY A 69 8.02 -0.57 -12.34
N GLN A 70 8.25 0.61 -11.76
CA GLN A 70 9.42 0.88 -10.91
C GLN A 70 9.39 0.02 -9.64
N LEU A 71 8.23 -0.09 -8.97
CA LEU A 71 8.07 -0.94 -7.79
C LEU A 71 8.44 -2.41 -8.06
N LYS A 72 8.05 -2.91 -9.24
CA LYS A 72 8.41 -4.25 -9.69
C LYS A 72 9.91 -4.40 -9.93
N GLN A 73 10.57 -3.40 -10.51
CA GLN A 73 12.03 -3.39 -10.72
C GLN A 73 12.78 -3.40 -9.38
N GLU A 74 12.22 -2.77 -8.34
CA GLU A 74 12.72 -2.83 -6.97
C GLU A 74 12.31 -4.10 -6.21
N ASN A 75 11.97 -5.18 -6.93
CA ASN A 75 11.60 -6.47 -6.38
C ASN A 75 10.49 -6.37 -5.31
N TYR A 76 9.55 -5.43 -5.48
CA TYR A 76 8.44 -5.19 -4.56
C TYR A 76 8.92 -4.94 -3.12
N LEU A 77 10.03 -4.22 -2.97
CA LEU A 77 10.67 -3.85 -1.71
C LEU A 77 11.14 -5.02 -0.84
N LYS A 78 11.23 -6.23 -1.41
CA LYS A 78 11.79 -7.38 -0.71
C LYS A 78 13.29 -7.23 -0.55
N VAL A 79 13.84 -7.87 0.49
CA VAL A 79 15.30 -7.92 0.75
C VAL A 79 15.89 -6.53 0.98
N MET A 80 15.19 -5.71 1.77
CA MET A 80 15.65 -4.40 2.23
C MET A 80 15.85 -4.40 3.74
N SER A 81 16.64 -3.46 4.28
CA SER A 81 16.65 -3.19 5.72
C SER A 81 15.38 -2.43 6.12
N PRO A 82 14.99 -2.39 7.41
CA PRO A 82 13.84 -1.60 7.86
C PRO A 82 13.94 -0.12 7.44
N GLU A 83 15.13 0.46 7.47
CA GLU A 83 15.40 1.83 7.03
C GLU A 83 15.11 2.00 5.54
N LYS A 84 15.70 1.14 4.70
CA LYS A 84 15.54 1.24 3.25
C LYS A 84 14.12 0.92 2.81
N PHE A 85 13.47 -0.06 3.46
CA PHE A 85 12.06 -0.35 3.26
C PHE A 85 11.20 0.88 3.57
N SER A 86 11.42 1.54 4.71
CA SER A 86 10.64 2.71 5.12
C SER A 86 10.79 3.87 4.15
N GLU A 87 12.01 4.12 3.67
CA GLU A 87 12.32 5.14 2.66
C GLU A 87 11.56 4.88 1.36
N ARG A 88 11.66 3.66 0.81
CA ARG A 88 11.01 3.31 -0.46
C ARG A 88 9.50 3.20 -0.33
N ALA A 89 8.99 2.63 0.76
CA ALA A 89 7.55 2.57 1.03
C ALA A 89 6.94 3.97 1.17
N ALA A 90 7.64 4.92 1.80
CA ALA A 90 7.21 6.32 1.87
C ALA A 90 7.14 6.96 0.48
N HIS A 91 8.15 6.72 -0.37
CA HIS A 91 8.13 7.18 -1.75
C HIS A 91 6.91 6.66 -2.52
N TYR A 92 6.70 5.34 -2.58
CA TYR A 92 5.57 4.78 -3.31
C TYR A 92 4.22 5.22 -2.73
N LEU A 93 4.08 5.30 -1.40
CA LEU A 93 2.86 5.81 -0.78
C LEU A 93 2.59 7.28 -1.15
N ALA A 94 3.63 8.11 -1.19
CA ALA A 94 3.53 9.51 -1.60
C ALA A 94 3.13 9.65 -3.08
N GLU A 95 3.76 8.90 -3.98
CA GLU A 95 3.45 8.93 -5.41
C GLU A 95 2.02 8.46 -5.70
N ILE A 96 1.56 7.38 -5.05
CA ILE A 96 0.16 6.93 -5.18
C ILE A 96 -0.79 8.00 -4.59
N ASN A 97 -0.37 8.73 -3.55
CA ASN A 97 -1.18 9.82 -2.99
C ASN A 97 -1.31 11.01 -3.93
N VAL A 98 -0.26 11.37 -4.67
CA VAL A 98 -0.31 12.38 -5.74
C VAL A 98 -1.20 11.91 -6.89
N LEU A 99 -1.07 10.64 -7.31
CA LEU A 99 -1.90 10.06 -8.37
C LEU A 99 -3.39 10.09 -8.01
N HIS A 100 -3.71 9.75 -6.76
CA HIS A 100 -5.05 9.82 -6.17
C HIS A 100 -6.15 9.20 -7.06
N PRO A 101 -6.07 7.90 -7.37
CA PRO A 101 -6.80 7.31 -8.50
C PRO A 101 -8.32 7.23 -8.33
N PHE A 102 -8.85 7.33 -7.12
CA PHE A 102 -10.29 7.16 -6.83
C PHE A 102 -10.97 8.48 -6.49
N ARG A 103 -12.30 8.53 -6.61
CA ARG A 103 -13.10 9.72 -6.27
C ARG A 103 -13.12 10.02 -4.76
N GLU A 104 -13.06 8.97 -3.94
CA GLU A 104 -13.08 9.00 -2.48
C GLU A 104 -12.39 7.72 -1.96
N GLY A 105 -11.97 7.68 -0.70
CA GLY A 105 -11.46 6.43 -0.11
C GLY A 105 -10.00 6.08 -0.43
N ASN A 106 -9.26 6.99 -1.10
CA ASN A 106 -7.85 6.81 -1.46
C ASN A 106 -6.98 6.45 -0.25
N GLY A 107 -7.01 7.21 0.84
CA GLY A 107 -6.12 6.96 1.97
C GLY A 107 -6.28 5.58 2.64
N ARG A 108 -7.50 5.01 2.65
CA ARG A 108 -7.75 3.65 3.20
C ARG A 108 -7.17 2.58 2.30
N SER A 109 -7.43 2.67 0.99
CA SER A 109 -6.86 1.78 -0.03
C SER A 109 -5.33 1.90 -0.08
N GLN A 110 -4.85 3.14 0.02
CA GLN A 110 -3.50 3.63 0.32
C GLN A 110 -2.73 2.72 1.28
N ARG A 111 -3.14 2.83 2.54
CA ARG A 111 -2.52 2.15 3.68
C ARG A 111 -2.65 0.64 3.61
N GLU A 112 -3.74 0.12 3.07
CA GLU A 112 -3.96 -1.31 2.94
C GLU A 112 -3.06 -1.94 1.86
N PHE A 113 -2.89 -1.25 0.73
CA PHE A 113 -1.91 -1.64 -0.29
C PHE A 113 -0.49 -1.66 0.30
N THR A 114 -0.09 -0.60 1.00
CA THR A 114 1.23 -0.52 1.65
C THR A 114 1.41 -1.59 2.74
N ARG A 115 0.37 -1.90 3.52
CA ARG A 115 0.40 -2.98 4.52
C ARG A 115 0.63 -4.35 3.86
N THR A 116 -0.06 -4.62 2.75
CA THR A 116 0.09 -5.86 2.00
C THR A 116 1.47 -5.95 1.33
N LEU A 117 1.99 -4.83 0.83
CA LEU A 117 3.36 -4.74 0.30
C LEU A 117 4.41 -5.01 1.38
N ALA A 118 4.24 -4.44 2.56
CA ALA A 118 5.10 -4.72 3.72
C ALA A 118 5.08 -6.21 4.07
N LYS A 119 3.89 -6.83 4.12
CA LYS A 119 3.76 -8.27 4.41
C LYS A 119 4.49 -9.12 3.37
N ASN A 120 4.45 -8.75 2.10
CA ASN A 120 5.22 -9.41 1.03
C ASN A 120 6.75 -9.24 1.20
N ALA A 121 7.18 -8.15 1.82
CA ALA A 121 8.57 -7.88 2.16
C ALA A 121 8.99 -8.40 3.55
N ASP A 122 8.22 -9.31 4.16
CA ASP A 122 8.45 -9.85 5.50
C ASP A 122 8.39 -8.79 6.64
N TYR A 123 7.58 -7.75 6.46
CA TYR A 123 7.34 -6.69 7.44
C TYR A 123 5.86 -6.59 7.84
N LYS A 124 5.63 -6.11 9.07
CA LYS A 124 4.32 -5.68 9.56
C LYS A 124 4.35 -4.16 9.74
N ILE A 125 3.30 -3.46 9.28
CA ILE A 125 3.08 -2.04 9.61
C ILE A 125 1.88 -1.93 10.55
N GLU A 126 2.07 -1.24 11.67
CA GLU A 126 1.05 -1.04 12.71
C GLU A 126 0.44 0.36 12.62
N TRP A 127 -0.38 0.60 11.59
CA TRP A 127 -1.01 1.91 11.34
C TRP A 127 -1.85 2.44 12.50
N ASN A 128 -2.36 1.56 13.36
CA ASN A 128 -3.12 1.93 14.57
C ASN A 128 -2.28 2.66 15.62
N ARG A 129 -0.94 2.60 15.53
CA ARG A 129 -0.01 3.34 16.42
C ARG A 129 0.27 4.76 15.93
N VAL A 130 -0.18 5.12 14.73
CA VAL A 130 -0.05 6.47 14.17
C VAL A 130 -1.36 7.21 14.36
N SER A 131 -1.32 8.42 14.92
CA SER A 131 -2.54 9.22 15.00
C SER A 131 -3.02 9.66 13.62
N LYS A 132 -4.34 9.91 13.50
CA LYS A 132 -4.92 10.45 12.27
C LYS A 132 -4.24 11.76 11.83
N ARG A 133 -3.85 12.61 12.80
CA ARG A 133 -3.20 13.89 12.55
C ARG A 133 -1.80 13.72 11.99
N GLU A 134 -0.95 12.92 12.63
CA GLU A 134 0.42 12.65 12.15
C GLU A 134 0.43 12.06 10.75
N MET A 135 -0.43 11.07 10.49
CA MET A 135 -0.59 10.49 9.15
C MET A 135 -1.02 11.57 8.13
N MET A 136 -2.00 12.40 8.47
CA MET A 136 -2.48 13.45 7.57
C MET A 136 -1.38 14.47 7.26
N ASP A 137 -0.69 14.97 8.29
CA ASP A 137 0.37 15.97 8.15
C ASP A 137 1.53 15.43 7.30
N ALA A 138 1.95 14.17 7.55
CA ALA A 138 2.99 13.52 6.76
C ALA A 138 2.59 13.32 5.28
N MET A 139 1.34 12.90 5.01
CA MET A 139 0.83 12.71 3.64
C MET A 139 0.64 14.04 2.88
N ILE A 140 0.32 15.13 3.58
CA ILE A 140 0.26 16.47 2.98
C ILE A 140 1.66 16.90 2.55
N LYS A 141 2.67 16.73 3.40
CA LYS A 141 4.05 17.16 3.10
C LYS A 141 4.78 16.26 2.10
N SER A 142 4.35 14.99 1.97
CA SER A 142 5.07 13.99 1.18
C SER A 142 5.17 14.28 -0.31
N HIS A 143 4.32 15.17 -0.86
CA HIS A 143 4.43 15.59 -2.27
C HIS A 143 5.68 16.45 -2.54
N VAL A 144 6.24 17.11 -1.52
CA VAL A 144 7.49 17.87 -1.61
C VAL A 144 8.65 17.06 -1.04
N ASN A 145 8.44 16.44 0.12
CA ASN A 145 9.48 15.72 0.84
C ASN A 145 8.87 14.57 1.64
N THR A 146 9.32 13.35 1.35
CA THR A 146 8.82 12.12 1.98
C THR A 146 9.40 11.84 3.37
N LYS A 147 10.33 12.65 3.88
CA LYS A 147 11.10 12.32 5.09
C LYS A 147 10.24 12.12 6.34
N GLU A 148 9.21 12.94 6.53
CA GLU A 148 8.29 12.77 7.65
C GLU A 148 7.49 11.46 7.53
N LEU A 149 7.05 11.13 6.30
CA LEU A 149 6.34 9.89 6.02
C LEU A 149 7.25 8.66 6.19
N GLU A 150 8.52 8.74 5.78
CA GLU A 150 9.55 7.72 6.03
C GLU A 150 9.72 7.50 7.54
N ASN A 151 9.94 8.56 8.32
CA ASN A 151 10.14 8.46 9.76
C ASN A 151 8.92 7.85 10.45
N LEU A 152 7.72 8.21 9.99
CA LEU A 152 6.46 7.67 10.50
C LEU A 152 6.32 6.19 10.17
N ILE A 153 6.63 5.75 8.94
CA ILE A 153 6.61 4.32 8.59
C ILE A 153 7.66 3.56 9.43
N LYS A 154 8.86 4.13 9.57
CA LYS A 154 9.95 3.54 10.36
C LYS A 154 9.56 3.31 11.81
N SER A 155 8.77 4.20 12.42
CA SER A 155 8.36 4.06 13.82
C SER A 155 7.32 2.95 14.06
N VAL A 156 6.64 2.47 13.01
CA VAL A 156 5.58 1.47 13.11
C VAL A 156 5.81 0.22 12.26
N VAL A 157 6.95 0.10 11.59
CA VAL A 157 7.34 -1.09 10.83
C VAL A 157 8.19 -2.03 11.69
N THR A 158 7.86 -3.32 11.67
CA THR A 158 8.62 -4.36 12.38
C THR A 158 8.82 -5.60 11.49
N PRO A 159 9.99 -6.27 11.55
CA PRO A 159 10.16 -7.54 10.85
C PRO A 159 9.17 -8.58 11.36
N ILE A 160 8.54 -9.32 10.43
CA ILE A 160 7.79 -10.53 10.78
C ILE A 160 8.83 -11.60 11.09
N GLN A 161 8.97 -11.97 12.36
CA GLN A 161 9.81 -13.10 12.73
C GLN A 161 9.33 -14.36 11.99
N LYS A 162 10.14 -14.88 11.07
CA LYS A 162 9.89 -16.20 10.48
C LYS A 162 10.11 -17.22 11.58
N ASN A 163 9.06 -17.93 11.98
CA ASN A 163 9.22 -19.08 12.85
C ASN A 163 10.12 -20.11 12.13
N PRO A 164 11.35 -20.39 12.61
CA PRO A 164 12.32 -21.22 11.90
C PRO A 164 11.77 -22.62 11.57
N GLU A 165 10.87 -23.15 12.39
CA GLU A 165 10.23 -24.46 12.19
C GLU A 165 9.40 -24.54 10.91
N LYS A 166 8.65 -23.48 10.56
CA LYS A 166 7.84 -23.45 9.32
C LYS A 166 8.69 -23.33 8.06
N THR A 167 9.90 -22.77 8.18
CA THR A 167 10.84 -22.62 7.07
C THR A 167 11.53 -23.94 6.74
N MET A 168 11.87 -24.72 7.78
CA MET A 168 12.42 -26.07 7.65
C MET A 168 11.44 -27.03 6.95
N ILE A 169 10.18 -27.04 7.38
CA ILE A 169 9.13 -27.93 6.80
C ILE A 169 8.88 -27.61 5.33
N ARG A 170 8.84 -26.33 4.95
CA ARG A 170 8.65 -25.92 3.55
C ARG A 170 9.81 -26.31 2.64
N ASN A 171 11.04 -26.30 3.18
CA ASN A 171 12.23 -26.70 2.43
C ASN A 171 12.34 -28.23 2.31
N GLN A 172 11.98 -28.98 3.35
CA GLN A 172 11.92 -30.44 3.31
C GLN A 172 10.87 -30.97 2.32
N ASN A 173 9.69 -30.35 2.29
CA ASN A 173 8.64 -30.75 1.34
C ASN A 173 9.02 -30.43 -0.11
N LYS A 174 9.74 -29.32 -0.37
CA LYS A 174 10.24 -29.00 -1.71
C LYS A 174 11.38 -29.92 -2.20
N SER A 175 12.17 -30.50 -1.30
CA SER A 175 13.18 -31.50 -1.66
C SER A 175 12.57 -32.88 -1.92
N LEU A 176 11.47 -33.23 -1.26
CA LEU A 176 10.77 -34.50 -1.45
C LEU A 176 9.95 -34.55 -2.76
N GLU A 177 9.48 -33.40 -3.28
CA GLU A 177 8.78 -33.33 -4.57
C GLU A 177 9.72 -33.26 -5.79
N ARG A 178 11.04 -33.25 -5.57
CA ARG A 178 12.06 -33.15 -6.65
C ARG A 178 12.95 -34.40 -6.76
N GLY A 179 12.70 -35.43 -5.97
CA GLY A 179 13.34 -36.75 -6.04
C GLY A 179 12.34 -37.79 -6.51
#